data_AF-A0A3N5UIQ1-F1
#
_entry.id   AF-A0A3N5UIQ1-F1
#
_cell.length_a   1.000
_cell.length_b   1.000
_cell.length_c   1.000
_cell.angle_alpha   90.00
_cell.angle_beta   90.00
_cell.angle_gamma   90.00
#
_symmetry.space_group_name_H-M   'P 1'
#
loop_
_entity.id
_entity.type
_entity.pdbx_description
1 polymer ?
#
loop_
_entity_poly.entity_id
_entity_poly.type
_entity_poly.pdbx_seq_one_letter_code
_entity_poly.pdbx_strand_id
1 'polypeptide(L)'
;MKFRLCLSVLLSTMLLSATLVSCTLSTNETIPLASFTKNYVTVSISLERDSAGEYFLSGTFVPPEGYHLYSKDVPLTGVNGLGRPTLLELTEESEIIAIGRLTESVEANEPDFEPKELLVYPAGTVTLNLPIQLPPGNHWMDEEIKITYMACSASQCKLPVVGEIVPVHIPGENVFGHP
;
A
#
# COMPACT_ATOMS: atom_id res chain seq x y z
N MET A 1 78.75 24.57 33.92
CA MET A 1 79.46 23.39 33.38
C MET A 1 78.43 22.51 32.67
N LYS A 2 78.58 22.30 31.34
CA LYS A 2 77.95 21.29 30.44
C LYS A 2 76.39 21.30 30.34
N PHE A 3 75.71 21.85 29.32
CA PHE A 3 75.62 21.60 27.85
C PHE A 3 75.07 20.23 27.42
N ARG A 4 74.09 20.29 26.47
CA ARG A 4 73.46 19.29 25.55
C ARG A 4 71.94 19.17 25.81
N LEU A 5 71.01 19.71 25.02
CA LEU A 5 70.72 19.66 23.57
C LEU A 5 70.35 18.25 23.05
N CYS A 6 69.06 18.03 22.76
CA CYS A 6 68.51 17.22 21.66
C CYS A 6 66.96 17.43 21.62
N LEU A 7 66.35 18.06 20.62
CA LEU A 7 66.14 17.64 19.22
C LEU A 7 64.75 16.96 19.02
N SER A 8 63.79 17.79 18.60
CA SER A 8 62.68 17.57 17.64
C SER A 8 62.03 16.19 17.44
N VAL A 9 60.70 16.10 17.61
CA VAL A 9 59.71 15.33 16.78
C VAL A 9 58.32 15.98 17.02
N LEU A 10 57.77 16.80 16.13
CA LEU A 10 56.84 16.48 15.02
C LEU A 10 55.49 15.85 15.43
N LEU A 11 54.42 16.53 14.97
CA LEU A 11 53.26 15.99 14.24
C LEU A 11 51.89 15.85 14.95
N SER A 12 50.91 16.42 14.24
CA SER A 12 49.49 16.03 14.14
C SER A 12 48.48 16.70 15.07
N THR A 13 48.08 17.92 14.68
CA THR A 13 46.75 18.47 14.95
C THR A 13 45.72 17.68 14.16
N MET A 14 45.08 16.67 14.78
CA MET A 14 43.90 16.02 14.22
C MET A 14 42.71 17.00 14.28
N LEU A 15 42.32 17.54 13.13
CA LEU A 15 40.98 18.13 12.95
C LEU A 15 39.96 16.99 12.97
N LEU A 16 39.19 16.89 14.05
CA LEU A 16 37.98 16.07 14.10
C LEU A 16 36.89 16.75 13.24
N SER A 17 36.84 16.38 11.97
CA SER A 17 35.71 16.71 11.10
C SER A 17 34.50 15.86 11.51
N ALA A 18 33.63 16.43 12.35
CA ALA A 18 32.33 15.86 12.66
C ALA A 18 31.42 15.97 11.42
N THR A 19 31.41 14.94 10.57
CA THR A 19 30.42 14.81 9.51
C THR A 19 29.08 14.45 10.15
N LEU A 20 28.21 15.45 10.31
CA LEU A 20 26.79 15.24 10.61
C LEU A 20 26.17 14.54 9.39
N VAL A 21 26.03 13.22 9.48
CA VAL A 21 25.22 12.45 8.55
C VAL A 21 23.76 12.81 8.86
N SER A 22 23.23 13.78 8.13
CA SER A 22 21.78 14.03 8.10
C SER A 22 21.12 12.86 7.40
N CYS A 23 20.67 11.87 8.17
CA CYS A 23 19.65 10.94 7.70
C CYS A 23 18.36 11.73 7.47
N THR A 24 18.13 12.18 6.25
CA THR A 24 16.78 12.55 5.81
C THR A 24 15.96 11.26 5.80
N LEU A 25 15.14 11.05 6.84
CA LEU A 25 14.08 10.05 6.78
C LEU A 25 13.13 10.52 5.66
N SER A 26 13.13 9.84 4.52
CA SER A 26 12.07 10.00 3.53
C SER A 26 10.76 9.56 4.16
N THR A 27 9.89 10.52 4.44
CA THR A 27 8.54 10.27 4.94
C THR A 27 7.69 9.81 3.79
N ASN A 28 7.14 8.60 3.85
CA ASN A 28 6.04 8.23 2.97
C ASN A 28 4.86 9.17 3.26
N GLU A 29 4.34 9.80 2.23
CA GLU A 29 3.17 10.67 2.32
C GLU A 29 1.93 9.82 2.09
N THR A 30 0.91 9.99 2.93
CA THR A 30 -0.35 9.25 2.84
C THR A 30 -1.50 10.24 2.90
N ILE A 31 -2.35 10.21 1.87
CA ILE A 31 -3.55 11.03 1.76
C ILE A 31 -4.75 10.09 1.84
N PRO A 32 -5.53 10.12 2.94
CA PRO A 32 -6.77 9.36 3.02
C PRO A 32 -7.77 9.86 1.97
N LEU A 33 -8.31 8.94 1.16
CA LEU A 33 -9.26 9.26 0.10
C LEU A 33 -10.70 8.91 0.49
N ALA A 34 -10.90 7.71 1.04
CA ALA A 34 -12.21 7.23 1.44
C ALA A 34 -12.12 6.14 2.51
N SER A 35 -13.21 5.94 3.25
CA SER A 35 -13.38 4.74 4.07
C SER A 35 -14.85 4.41 4.22
N PHE A 36 -15.14 3.12 4.28
CA PHE A 36 -16.49 2.61 4.52
C PHE A 36 -16.42 1.26 5.22
N THR A 37 -17.55 0.81 5.75
CA THR A 37 -17.72 -0.55 6.27
C THR A 37 -18.94 -1.17 5.64
N LYS A 38 -18.76 -2.34 5.00
CA LYS A 38 -19.86 -3.08 4.38
C LYS A 38 -19.60 -4.57 4.58
N ASN A 39 -20.66 -5.35 4.81
CA ASN A 39 -20.56 -6.78 5.07
C ASN A 39 -19.47 -7.16 6.12
N TYR A 40 -19.33 -6.28 7.11
CA TYR A 40 -18.43 -6.34 8.27
C TYR A 40 -16.94 -6.15 7.99
N VAL A 41 -16.53 -5.87 6.76
CA VAL A 41 -15.15 -5.47 6.45
C VAL A 41 -15.09 -3.95 6.45
N THR A 42 -14.16 -3.39 7.21
CA THR A 42 -13.80 -1.97 7.08
C THR A 42 -12.77 -1.83 5.98
N VAL A 43 -13.06 -0.99 4.99
CA VAL A 43 -12.18 -0.68 3.88
C VAL A 43 -11.75 0.77 3.99
N SER A 44 -10.45 1.01 3.82
CA SER A 44 -9.87 2.35 3.73
C SER A 44 -9.05 2.45 2.45
N ILE A 45 -9.22 3.55 1.74
CA ILE A 45 -8.50 3.83 0.48
C ILE A 45 -7.64 5.07 0.72
N SER A 46 -6.35 4.97 0.40
CA SER A 46 -5.38 6.05 0.47
C SER A 46 -4.61 6.19 -0.84
N LEU A 47 -4.21 7.42 -1.14
CA LEU A 47 -3.13 7.69 -2.07
C LEU A 47 -1.85 7.75 -1.25
N GLU A 48 -0.87 6.92 -1.60
CA GLU A 48 0.43 6.88 -0.97
C GLU A 48 1.50 7.29 -1.95
N ARG A 49 2.55 7.94 -1.44
CA ARG A 49 3.76 8.26 -2.17
C ARG A 49 4.96 7.71 -1.43
N ASP A 50 5.75 6.91 -2.11
CA ASP A 50 6.95 6.32 -1.52
C ASP A 50 8.15 7.29 -1.54
N SER A 51 9.25 6.82 -0.97
CA SER A 51 10.52 7.58 -0.95
C SER A 51 11.15 7.82 -2.34
N ALA A 52 10.79 7.04 -3.36
CA ALA A 52 11.23 7.24 -4.74
C ALA A 52 10.33 8.27 -5.47
N GLY A 53 9.21 8.65 -4.86
CA GLY A 53 8.24 9.58 -5.39
C GLY A 53 7.15 8.92 -6.24
N GLU A 54 7.09 7.59 -6.26
CA GLU A 54 6.07 6.80 -6.97
C GLU A 54 4.75 6.82 -6.19
N TYR A 55 3.63 6.89 -6.92
CA TYR A 55 2.30 6.90 -6.34
C TYR A 55 1.66 5.51 -6.35
N PHE A 56 0.94 5.21 -5.28
CA PHE A 56 0.19 3.97 -5.13
C PHE A 56 -1.22 4.28 -4.63
N LEU A 57 -2.21 3.64 -5.23
CA LEU A 57 -3.52 3.51 -4.60
C LEU A 57 -3.44 2.32 -3.64
N SER A 58 -3.69 2.57 -2.37
CA SER A 58 -3.62 1.60 -1.29
C SER A 58 -5.01 1.34 -0.74
N GLY A 59 -5.43 0.08 -0.72
CA GLY A 59 -6.70 -0.39 -0.19
C GLY A 59 -6.45 -1.30 1.00
N THR A 60 -6.77 -0.83 2.22
CA THR A 60 -6.67 -1.62 3.44
C THR A 60 -8.01 -2.23 3.80
N PHE A 61 -8.04 -3.55 3.92
CA PHE A 61 -9.22 -4.36 4.25
C PHE A 61 -9.05 -4.97 5.64
N VAL A 62 -9.94 -4.60 6.57
CA VAL A 62 -9.94 -5.09 7.94
C VAL A 62 -11.18 -5.95 8.16
N PRO A 63 -11.08 -7.29 8.03
CA PRO A 63 -12.17 -8.19 8.36
C PRO A 63 -12.32 -8.31 9.90
N PRO A 64 -13.49 -8.77 10.39
CA PRO A 64 -13.64 -9.10 11.80
C PRO A 64 -12.71 -10.24 12.23
N GLU A 65 -12.46 -10.37 13.53
CA GLU A 65 -11.70 -11.50 14.07
C GLU A 65 -12.33 -12.84 13.65
N GLY A 66 -11.47 -13.79 13.27
CA GLY A 66 -11.89 -15.12 12.82
C GLY A 66 -12.46 -15.17 11.40
N TYR A 67 -12.48 -14.05 10.68
CA TYR A 67 -12.78 -14.00 9.25
C TYR A 67 -11.49 -13.90 8.42
N HIS A 68 -11.49 -14.56 7.27
CA HIS A 68 -10.47 -14.42 6.23
C HIS A 68 -11.07 -13.74 5.00
N LEU A 69 -10.17 -13.23 4.17
CA LEU A 69 -10.45 -12.72 2.84
C LEU A 69 -9.79 -13.62 1.80
N TYR A 70 -10.36 -13.69 0.60
CA TYR A 70 -9.76 -14.47 -0.49
C TYR A 70 -8.69 -13.66 -1.22
N SER A 71 -7.69 -14.36 -1.74
CA SER A 71 -6.62 -13.79 -2.55
C SER A 71 -7.16 -12.97 -3.72
N LYS A 72 -6.42 -11.92 -4.10
CA LYS A 72 -6.69 -11.16 -5.34
C LYS A 72 -6.61 -12.03 -6.60
N ASP A 73 -5.93 -13.17 -6.53
CA ASP A 73 -5.68 -14.06 -7.67
C ASP A 73 -6.77 -15.14 -7.83
N VAL A 74 -7.76 -15.19 -6.93
CA VAL A 74 -8.94 -16.03 -7.11
C VAL A 74 -9.77 -15.51 -8.29
N PRO A 75 -10.36 -16.39 -9.15
CA PRO A 75 -11.20 -15.94 -10.25
C PRO A 75 -12.33 -15.00 -9.78
N LEU A 76 -12.72 -14.02 -10.61
CA LEU A 76 -13.73 -13.02 -10.23
C LEU A 76 -15.07 -13.62 -9.78
N THR A 77 -15.47 -14.74 -10.39
CA THR A 77 -16.69 -15.48 -10.04
C THR A 77 -16.48 -16.53 -8.94
N GLY A 78 -15.27 -16.62 -8.40
CA GLY A 78 -14.85 -17.64 -7.46
C GLY A 78 -14.50 -18.97 -8.12
N VAL A 79 -14.17 -19.96 -7.31
CA VAL A 79 -13.95 -21.35 -7.74
C VAL A 79 -15.25 -22.11 -7.50
N ASN A 80 -15.85 -22.68 -8.55
CA ASN A 80 -17.18 -23.32 -8.47
C ASN A 80 -18.27 -22.40 -7.89
N GLY A 81 -18.15 -21.08 -8.10
CA GLY A 81 -19.07 -20.07 -7.57
C GLY A 81 -18.80 -19.62 -6.13
N LEU A 82 -17.84 -20.26 -5.45
CA LEU A 82 -17.47 -19.98 -4.06
C LEU A 82 -16.40 -18.90 -3.96
N GLY A 83 -16.53 -18.02 -2.98
CA GLY A 83 -15.57 -16.94 -2.72
C GLY A 83 -15.63 -15.81 -3.75
N ARG A 84 -15.04 -14.66 -3.41
CA ARG A 84 -14.75 -13.57 -4.36
C ARG A 84 -13.40 -12.97 -4.00
N PRO A 85 -12.56 -12.63 -4.98
CA PRO A 85 -11.24 -12.09 -4.73
C PRO A 85 -11.33 -10.76 -4.01
N THR A 86 -10.29 -10.42 -3.26
CA THR A 86 -10.11 -9.06 -2.72
C THR A 86 -9.42 -8.23 -3.80
N LEU A 87 -10.11 -7.21 -4.33
CA LEU A 87 -9.61 -6.38 -5.43
C LEU A 87 -9.78 -4.89 -5.13
N LEU A 88 -8.81 -4.14 -5.63
CA LEU A 88 -8.77 -2.69 -5.72
C LEU A 88 -8.48 -2.36 -7.19
N GLU A 89 -9.46 -1.76 -7.87
CA GLU A 89 -9.42 -1.56 -9.32
C GLU A 89 -9.81 -0.12 -9.69
N LEU A 90 -9.27 0.35 -10.81
CA LEU A 90 -9.75 1.54 -11.48
C LEU A 90 -10.98 1.20 -12.32
N THR A 91 -11.87 2.18 -12.55
CA THR A 91 -12.96 2.06 -13.53
C THR A 91 -12.42 2.16 -14.96
N GLU A 92 -13.26 1.85 -15.96
CA GLU A 92 -12.86 1.97 -17.37
C GLU A 92 -12.69 3.44 -17.80
N GLU A 93 -13.36 4.35 -17.10
CA GLU A 93 -13.39 5.79 -17.35
C GLU A 93 -12.36 6.59 -16.53
N SER A 94 -11.60 5.93 -15.65
CA SER A 94 -10.61 6.57 -14.77
C SER A 94 -9.53 7.32 -15.54
N GLU A 95 -9.20 8.55 -15.13
CA GLU A 95 -8.07 9.31 -15.66
C GLU A 95 -6.73 8.90 -15.00
N ILE A 96 -6.80 8.17 -13.88
CA ILE A 96 -5.65 7.47 -13.28
C ILE A 96 -5.24 6.30 -14.17
N ILE A 97 -3.93 6.09 -14.33
CA ILE A 97 -3.39 4.95 -15.09
C ILE A 97 -2.71 3.98 -14.14
N ALA A 98 -3.12 2.71 -14.15
CA ALA A 98 -2.38 1.65 -13.48
C ALA A 98 -1.09 1.34 -14.24
N ILE A 99 0.06 1.48 -13.59
CA ILE A 99 1.39 1.28 -14.20
C ILE A 99 2.07 -0.01 -13.71
N GLY A 100 1.40 -0.76 -12.84
CA GLY A 100 1.90 -2.01 -12.29
C GLY A 100 0.78 -2.98 -11.94
N ARG A 101 1.17 -4.14 -11.42
CA ARG A 101 0.22 -5.14 -10.92
C ARG A 101 -0.24 -4.76 -9.52
N LEU A 102 -1.45 -5.16 -9.18
CA LEU A 102 -1.91 -5.15 -7.80
C LEU A 102 -1.05 -6.10 -6.97
N THR A 103 -0.61 -5.64 -5.80
CA THR A 103 0.23 -6.42 -4.86
C THR A 103 -0.42 -6.43 -3.48
N GLU A 104 -0.07 -7.43 -2.68
CA GLU A 104 -0.61 -7.65 -1.34
C GLU A 104 0.45 -7.47 -0.25
N SER A 105 0.02 -7.03 0.93
CA SER A 105 0.91 -6.88 2.10
C SER A 105 1.30 -8.21 2.74
N VAL A 106 0.51 -9.26 2.52
CA VAL A 106 0.70 -10.60 3.08
C VAL A 106 0.32 -11.63 2.04
N GLU A 107 1.16 -12.66 1.87
CA GLU A 107 0.90 -13.72 0.89
C GLU A 107 -0.32 -14.57 1.28
N ALA A 108 -1.12 -14.93 0.28
CA ALA A 108 -2.22 -15.86 0.44
C ALA A 108 -1.72 -17.31 0.51
N ASN A 109 -2.45 -18.15 1.23
CA ASN A 109 -2.12 -19.56 1.45
C ASN A 109 -3.24 -20.47 0.98
N GLU A 110 -2.90 -21.73 0.73
CA GLU A 110 -3.90 -22.77 0.54
C GLU A 110 -4.78 -22.90 1.81
N PRO A 111 -6.11 -22.91 1.69
CA PRO A 111 -6.99 -23.06 2.83
C PRO A 111 -7.01 -24.50 3.39
N ASP A 112 -7.43 -24.65 4.65
CA ASP A 112 -7.69 -25.96 5.27
C ASP A 112 -9.04 -26.59 4.83
N PHE A 113 -9.71 -25.99 3.85
CA PHE A 113 -11.00 -26.44 3.31
C PHE A 113 -10.95 -26.57 1.78
N GLU A 114 -11.88 -27.32 1.20
CA GLU A 114 -12.01 -27.43 -0.25
C GLU A 114 -12.90 -26.32 -0.83
N PRO A 115 -12.66 -25.86 -2.07
CA PRO A 115 -11.54 -26.23 -2.95
C PRO A 115 -10.22 -25.54 -2.58
N LYS A 116 -9.08 -26.25 -2.71
CA LYS A 116 -7.74 -25.72 -2.40
C LYS A 116 -7.30 -24.53 -3.25
N GLU A 117 -7.90 -24.36 -4.42
CA GLU A 117 -7.65 -23.22 -5.31
C GLU A 117 -8.22 -21.89 -4.77
N LEU A 118 -9.07 -21.92 -3.73
CA LEU A 118 -9.54 -20.71 -3.04
C LEU A 118 -8.49 -20.22 -2.05
N LEU A 119 -7.38 -19.72 -2.56
CA LEU A 119 -6.34 -19.13 -1.71
C LEU A 119 -6.92 -18.05 -0.81
N VAL A 120 -6.54 -18.07 0.46
CA VAL A 120 -7.01 -17.14 1.49
C VAL A 120 -5.84 -16.38 2.09
N TYR A 121 -6.06 -15.11 2.39
CA TYR A 121 -5.12 -14.37 3.23
C TYR A 121 -5.21 -14.88 4.68
N PRO A 122 -4.08 -14.87 5.42
CA PRO A 122 -4.11 -15.10 6.86
C PRO A 122 -5.11 -14.18 7.57
N ALA A 123 -5.60 -14.63 8.73
CA ALA A 123 -6.52 -13.82 9.53
C ALA A 123 -5.88 -12.47 9.91
N GLY A 124 -6.60 -11.38 9.68
CA GLY A 124 -6.17 -10.03 9.98
C GLY A 124 -6.28 -9.08 8.79
N THR A 125 -5.63 -7.93 8.93
CA THR A 125 -5.66 -6.86 7.93
C THR A 125 -4.87 -7.26 6.68
N VAL A 126 -5.45 -6.95 5.52
CA VAL A 126 -4.79 -7.10 4.22
C VAL A 126 -4.75 -5.74 3.54
N THR A 127 -3.59 -5.32 3.05
CA THR A 127 -3.46 -4.12 2.22
C THR A 127 -3.13 -4.52 0.80
N LEU A 128 -3.84 -3.95 -0.17
CA LEU A 128 -3.54 -4.09 -1.58
C LEU A 128 -3.00 -2.77 -2.13
N ASN A 129 -1.88 -2.82 -2.85
CA ASN A 129 -1.25 -1.65 -3.45
C ASN A 129 -1.25 -1.78 -4.97
N LEU A 130 -1.82 -0.77 -5.63
CA LEU A 130 -1.82 -0.61 -7.08
C LEU A 130 -0.89 0.56 -7.44
N PRO A 131 0.26 0.30 -8.11
CA PRO A 131 1.09 1.37 -8.64
C PRO A 131 0.34 2.15 -9.71
N ILE A 132 0.33 3.48 -9.59
CA ILE A 132 -0.43 4.37 -10.48
C ILE A 132 0.39 5.56 -10.97
N GLN A 133 -0.03 6.10 -12.11
CA GLN A 133 0.29 7.44 -12.56
C GLN A 133 -0.93 8.34 -12.37
N LEU A 134 -0.74 9.46 -11.68
CA LEU A 134 -1.78 10.46 -11.48
C LEU A 134 -2.07 11.24 -12.78
N PRO A 135 -3.30 11.73 -12.97
CA PRO A 135 -3.65 12.57 -14.10
C PRO A 135 -2.84 13.87 -14.11
N PRO A 136 -2.54 14.42 -15.29
CA PRO A 136 -1.75 15.63 -15.40
C PRO A 136 -2.53 16.84 -14.88
N GLY A 137 -1.86 17.72 -14.14
CA GLY A 137 -2.42 19.00 -13.72
C GLY A 137 -2.06 19.41 -12.31
N ASN A 138 -2.53 20.59 -11.90
CA ASN A 138 -2.33 21.20 -10.59
C ASN A 138 -3.65 21.39 -9.82
N HIS A 139 -4.68 20.62 -10.18
CA HIS A 139 -6.00 20.67 -9.55
C HIS A 139 -6.34 19.29 -8.98
N TRP A 140 -7.35 19.29 -8.12
CA TRP A 140 -7.96 18.06 -7.64
C TRP A 140 -9.17 17.71 -8.49
N MET A 141 -9.48 16.43 -8.60
CA MET A 141 -10.59 15.91 -9.40
C MET A 141 -11.26 14.73 -8.72
N ASP A 142 -12.52 14.52 -9.08
CA ASP A 142 -13.31 13.38 -8.61
C ASP A 142 -13.03 12.17 -9.48
N GLU A 143 -12.85 11.02 -8.83
CA GLU A 143 -12.57 9.74 -9.45
C GLU A 143 -13.39 8.63 -8.79
N GLU A 144 -13.44 7.48 -9.45
CA GLU A 144 -14.17 6.31 -8.98
C GLU A 144 -13.24 5.09 -8.86
N ILE A 145 -13.23 4.49 -7.67
CA ILE A 145 -12.49 3.26 -7.39
C ILE A 145 -13.46 2.10 -7.22
N LYS A 146 -13.16 0.98 -7.86
CA LYS A 146 -13.98 -0.23 -7.82
C LYS A 146 -13.40 -1.24 -6.83
N ILE A 147 -14.23 -1.67 -5.87
CA ILE A 147 -13.84 -2.57 -4.78
C ILE A 147 -14.63 -3.89 -4.83
N THR A 148 -13.91 -5.02 -4.72
CA THR A 148 -14.51 -6.35 -4.60
C THR A 148 -13.89 -7.09 -3.42
N TYR A 149 -14.71 -7.80 -2.62
CA TYR A 149 -14.23 -8.73 -1.60
C TYR A 149 -15.35 -9.64 -1.09
N MET A 150 -14.95 -10.70 -0.40
CA MET A 150 -15.86 -11.54 0.39
C MET A 150 -15.15 -12.02 1.65
N ALA A 151 -15.82 -11.87 2.79
CA ALA A 151 -15.30 -12.32 4.08
C ALA A 151 -16.03 -13.58 4.54
N CYS A 152 -15.26 -14.59 4.97
CA CYS A 152 -15.79 -15.84 5.51
C CYS A 152 -15.10 -16.21 6.82
N SER A 153 -15.87 -16.78 7.74
CA SER A 153 -15.34 -17.52 8.89
C SER A 153 -15.41 -19.03 8.63
N ALA A 154 -15.00 -19.84 9.60
CA ALA A 154 -15.09 -21.30 9.50
C ALA A 154 -16.52 -21.84 9.29
N SER A 155 -17.56 -21.08 9.64
CA SER A 155 -18.95 -21.53 9.60
C SER A 155 -19.90 -20.63 8.82
N GLN A 156 -19.47 -19.41 8.46
CA GLN A 156 -20.34 -18.45 7.79
C GLN A 156 -19.57 -17.55 6.82
N CYS A 157 -20.10 -17.42 5.62
CA CYS A 157 -19.70 -16.37 4.69
C CYS A 157 -20.68 -15.21 4.70
N LYS A 158 -20.15 -13.99 4.54
CA LYS A 158 -20.98 -12.81 4.24
C LYS A 158 -21.25 -12.74 2.75
N LEU A 159 -22.32 -12.05 2.38
CA LEU A 159 -22.57 -11.77 0.97
C LEU A 159 -21.36 -11.03 0.39
N PRO A 160 -20.94 -11.35 -0.84
CA PRO A 160 -19.83 -10.66 -1.45
C PRO A 160 -20.19 -9.20 -1.74
N VAL A 161 -19.20 -8.32 -1.61
CA VAL A 161 -19.22 -6.98 -2.20
C VAL A 161 -18.54 -7.10 -3.55
N VAL A 162 -19.23 -6.77 -4.63
CA VAL A 162 -18.73 -6.98 -6.00
C VAL A 162 -18.84 -5.67 -6.76
N GLY A 163 -17.70 -5.14 -7.19
CA GLY A 163 -17.63 -3.93 -7.99
C GLY A 163 -18.26 -2.71 -7.32
N GLU A 164 -18.11 -2.57 -6.00
CA GLU A 164 -18.60 -1.39 -5.29
C GLU A 164 -17.83 -0.16 -5.78
N ILE A 165 -18.56 0.83 -6.30
CA ILE A 165 -17.99 2.10 -6.74
C ILE A 165 -17.84 3.02 -5.53
N VAL A 166 -16.62 3.46 -5.29
CA VAL A 166 -16.24 4.34 -4.19
C VAL A 166 -15.72 5.65 -4.78
N PRO A 167 -16.47 6.76 -4.62
CA PRO A 167 -15.99 8.06 -5.08
C PRO A 167 -14.82 8.51 -4.21
N VAL A 168 -13.80 9.08 -4.85
CA VAL A 168 -12.60 9.63 -4.23
C VAL A 168 -12.27 10.99 -4.84
N HIS A 169 -11.55 11.82 -4.10
CA HIS A 169 -11.06 13.10 -4.59
C HIS A 169 -9.53 13.05 -4.62
N ILE A 170 -8.94 13.06 -5.81
CA ILE A 170 -7.51 12.85 -6.00
C ILE A 170 -6.81 14.09 -6.58
N PRO A 171 -5.54 14.32 -6.25
CA PRO A 171 -4.75 15.38 -6.84
C PRO A 171 -4.21 15.00 -8.22
N GLY A 172 -4.05 15.98 -9.10
CA GLY A 172 -3.19 15.84 -10.27
C GLY A 172 -1.71 15.77 -9.89
N GLU A 173 -0.89 15.23 -10.78
CA GLU A 173 0.53 14.92 -10.55
C GLU A 173 1.35 16.12 -10.02
N ASN A 174 1.02 17.35 -10.43
CA ASN A 174 1.78 18.55 -10.10
C ASN A 174 1.25 19.33 -8.89
N VAL A 175 0.21 18.83 -8.20
CA VAL A 175 -0.37 19.51 -7.03
C VAL A 175 0.64 19.65 -5.88
N PHE A 176 1.49 18.63 -5.68
CA PHE A 176 2.52 18.62 -4.62
C PHE A 176 3.91 19.03 -5.12
N GLY A 177 3.99 19.53 -6.36
CA GLY A 177 5.22 20.08 -6.91
C GLY A 177 5.72 21.23 -6.06
N HIS A 178 6.76 20.99 -5.26
CA HIS A 178 7.59 22.07 -4.73
C HIS A 178 8.36 22.69 -5.90
N PRO A 179 8.42 24.03 -6.00
CA PRO A 179 9.07 24.74 -7.11
C PRO A 179 10.57 24.45 -7.24
#